data_AF-A0A553PP54-F1
#
_entry.id   AF-A0A553PP54-F1
#
_cell.length_a   1.000
_cell.length_b   1.000
_cell.length_c   1.000
_cell.angle_alpha   90.00
_cell.angle_beta   90.00
_cell.angle_gamma   90.00
#
_symmetry.space_group_name_H-M   'P 1'
#
loop_
_entity.id
_entity.type
_entity.pdbx_description
1 polymer ?
#
loop_
_entity_poly.entity_id
_entity_poly.type
_entity_poly.pdbx_seq_one_letter_code
_entity_poly.pdbx_strand_id
1 'polypeptide(L)'
;DQIETDRQTDRPRATKVFNCDLRFYYRIAGGVLRFVPVMVSSSSFSLSRAVLGGLTSPKTPLTNSLSLCRRGIAGKVLRDRSEPKPAPWDYNKKSFNLLHGLYDKTTLRLDENSKMIMVDGAHAVGKTQFAQDLAEELEMLYMPKITMDDFYINKYGEDARKLDEYLTDRNKSYDEKDFFRNPVALPGCYDRMHNSLFKLMVHQHLLALRHILNTGQGVVMERGPFSDLIYAQAAVNAGWMSQSSVKFMRTSREMCMGHLFRPNLIIWLDAPISEVQKKICSRGNEWDKDSPVWKNSQYLHDIYEGMKNNYLQKARNHSQVLVYDWTVPGDIEVVVEDIEDLNFDYYGLHDEQQKDWRWFNEAEATSLRIHYSNPERFRRIMAQMEAFECFEAEHLYKTREEDDNMAFALLMLKGNGYATGYNEVCGDNVLFKSSKIESMFSWQQLWSIKKSDNDKRYV
;
A
#
# COMPACT_ATOMS: atom_id res chain seq x y z
N ASP A 1 34.89 44.73 -32.46
CA ASP A 1 34.27 46.04 -32.23
C ASP A 1 33.19 45.96 -31.18
N GLN A 2 33.57 46.49 -30.01
CA GLN A 2 32.77 47.32 -29.10
C GLN A 2 31.57 48.03 -29.79
N ILE A 3 30.45 48.43 -29.18
CA ILE A 3 29.99 48.64 -27.80
C ILE A 3 28.53 49.16 -27.93
N GLU A 4 27.72 48.98 -26.87
CA GLU A 4 26.61 49.79 -26.30
C GLU A 4 25.83 50.81 -27.19
N THR A 5 24.55 51.12 -27.01
CA THR A 5 23.75 51.49 -25.82
C THR A 5 22.26 51.42 -26.24
N ASP A 6 21.28 51.11 -25.38
CA ASP A 6 20.65 52.13 -24.55
C ASP A 6 19.75 51.54 -23.46
N ARG A 7 19.78 52.21 -22.30
CA ARG A 7 18.97 51.96 -21.10
C ARG A 7 17.57 52.56 -21.24
N GLN A 8 16.56 51.86 -20.73
CA GLN A 8 15.44 52.52 -20.05
C GLN A 8 14.89 51.66 -18.92
N THR A 9 14.81 52.29 -17.76
CA THR A 9 14.33 51.83 -16.45
C THR A 9 12.80 51.66 -16.45
N ASP A 10 12.27 50.57 -15.88
CA ASP A 10 11.24 50.63 -14.82
C ASP A 10 10.83 49.25 -14.25
N ARG A 11 10.30 49.31 -13.03
CA ARG A 11 10.04 48.29 -11.97
C ARG A 11 9.33 46.97 -12.37
N PRO A 12 9.47 45.90 -11.54
CA PRO A 12 9.03 44.54 -11.88
C PRO A 12 7.51 44.35 -11.75
N ARG A 13 6.87 43.84 -12.82
CA ARG A 13 5.51 43.28 -12.77
C ARG A 13 5.59 41.82 -12.34
N ALA A 14 5.03 41.54 -11.16
CA ALA A 14 4.72 40.19 -10.72
C ALA A 14 3.81 39.50 -11.74
N THR A 15 4.32 38.46 -12.39
CA THR A 15 3.54 37.64 -13.33
C THR A 15 3.13 36.38 -12.58
N LYS A 16 1.85 36.30 -12.23
CA LYS A 16 1.19 35.08 -11.74
C LYS A 16 1.30 34.02 -12.84
N VAL A 17 2.02 32.93 -12.58
CA VAL A 17 1.97 31.72 -13.41
C VAL A 17 0.67 31.00 -13.04
N PHE A 18 -0.30 31.03 -13.95
CA PHE A 18 -1.45 30.13 -13.92
C PHE A 18 -0.98 28.75 -14.39
N ASN A 19 -1.09 27.74 -13.52
CA ASN A 19 -1.01 26.33 -13.91
C ASN A 19 -2.25 25.98 -14.74
N CYS A 20 -2.05 25.68 -16.01
CA CYS A 20 -3.07 25.10 -16.87
C CYS A 20 -2.93 23.56 -16.86
N ASP A 21 -3.91 22.90 -16.23
CA ASP A 21 -4.13 21.46 -16.33
C ASP A 21 -4.53 21.07 -17.76
N LEU A 22 -3.60 20.47 -18.51
CA LEU A 22 -3.88 19.85 -19.81
C LEU A 22 -4.43 18.43 -19.59
N ARG A 23 -5.77 18.29 -19.63
CA ARG A 23 -6.43 16.98 -19.75
C ARG A 23 -6.65 16.64 -21.23
N PHE A 24 -5.90 15.67 -21.74
CA PHE A 24 -6.17 15.05 -23.04
C PHE A 24 -7.38 14.11 -22.94
N TYR A 25 -8.44 14.39 -23.70
CA TYR A 25 -9.57 13.47 -23.90
C TYR A 25 -9.48 12.84 -25.30
N TYR A 26 -9.42 11.51 -25.34
CA TYR A 26 -9.60 10.73 -26.57
C TYR A 26 -11.06 10.82 -27.05
N ARG A 27 -11.22 11.12 -28.35
CA ARG A 27 -12.48 11.36 -29.05
C ARG A 27 -12.94 10.05 -29.70
N ILE A 28 -14.06 9.48 -29.24
CA ILE A 28 -14.82 8.47 -29.99
C ILE A 28 -15.96 9.19 -30.70
N ALA A 29 -16.06 8.97 -32.01
CA ALA A 29 -16.97 9.62 -32.92
C ALA A 29 -18.41 9.09 -32.80
N GLY A 30 -19.39 9.99 -32.96
CA GLY A 30 -20.75 9.67 -33.41
C GLY A 30 -21.84 9.67 -32.34
N GLY A 31 -22.53 10.80 -32.16
CA GLY A 31 -23.78 10.86 -31.38
C GLY A 31 -24.21 12.29 -31.09
N VAL A 32 -25.24 12.77 -31.78
CA VAL A 32 -25.81 14.12 -31.67
C VAL A 32 -26.41 14.35 -30.27
N LEU A 33 -25.84 15.28 -29.48
CA LEU A 33 -26.42 15.75 -28.22
C LEU A 33 -27.35 16.95 -28.47
N ARG A 34 -28.63 16.80 -28.14
CA ARG A 34 -29.55 17.94 -27.94
C ARG A 34 -29.27 18.58 -26.57
N PHE A 35 -28.95 19.86 -26.56
CA PHE A 35 -28.84 20.69 -25.37
C PHE A 35 -30.24 21.02 -24.81
N VAL A 36 -30.49 20.68 -23.55
CA VAL A 36 -31.57 21.28 -22.75
C VAL A 36 -30.88 22.05 -21.61
N PRO A 37 -30.96 23.39 -21.58
CA PRO A 37 -30.34 24.17 -20.50
C PRO A 37 -31.25 24.16 -19.27
N VAL A 38 -30.75 23.64 -18.14
CA VAL A 38 -31.36 23.88 -16.82
C VAL A 38 -30.67 25.08 -16.20
N MET A 39 -31.39 26.19 -16.16
CA MET A 39 -31.00 27.43 -15.51
C MET A 39 -31.29 27.27 -14.00
N VAL A 40 -30.26 27.18 -13.16
CA VAL A 40 -30.42 27.19 -11.70
C VAL A 40 -30.30 28.64 -11.22
N SER A 41 -31.43 29.25 -10.89
CA SER A 41 -31.49 30.56 -10.26
C SER A 41 -31.21 30.43 -8.75
N SER A 42 -30.20 31.16 -8.28
CA SER A 42 -29.95 31.35 -6.85
C SER A 42 -30.96 32.35 -6.29
N SER A 43 -31.91 31.89 -5.46
CA SER A 43 -32.71 32.76 -4.61
C SER A 43 -32.55 32.34 -3.15
N SER A 44 -31.88 33.21 -2.40
CA SER A 44 -31.73 33.18 -0.96
C SER A 44 -33.06 33.60 -0.31
N PHE A 45 -33.74 32.66 0.33
CA PHE A 45 -34.84 32.96 1.25
C PHE A 45 -34.34 32.87 2.69
N SER A 46 -34.19 34.03 3.33
CA SER A 46 -34.12 34.09 4.80
C SER A 46 -35.55 34.07 5.34
N LEU A 47 -35.81 33.18 6.29
CA LEU A 47 -37.05 33.14 7.06
C LEU A 47 -36.69 33.49 8.51
N SER A 48 -36.79 34.78 8.80
CA SER A 48 -36.82 35.32 10.16
C SER A 48 -38.12 34.87 10.83
N ARG A 49 -38.04 34.23 12.00
CA ARG A 49 -39.20 34.01 12.86
C ARG A 49 -38.88 34.54 14.25
N ALA A 50 -39.63 35.55 14.68
CA ALA A 50 -39.49 36.19 15.97
C ALA A 50 -40.71 35.89 16.86
N VAL A 51 -40.38 35.61 18.14
CA VAL A 51 -41.13 35.80 19.40
C VAL A 51 -42.29 34.86 19.75
N LEU A 52 -42.15 34.12 20.87
CA LEU A 52 -42.98 34.27 22.09
C LEU A 52 -42.59 33.28 23.21
N GLY A 53 -42.55 33.80 24.44
CA GLY A 53 -43.05 33.12 25.64
C GLY A 53 -42.10 32.20 26.39
N GLY A 54 -41.65 32.65 27.56
CA GLY A 54 -40.87 31.84 28.48
C GLY A 54 -41.63 30.66 29.07
N LEU A 55 -40.88 29.59 29.37
CA LEU A 55 -41.17 28.57 30.37
C LEU A 55 -39.82 28.07 30.87
N THR A 56 -39.62 28.23 32.17
CA THR A 56 -38.49 27.72 32.96
C THR A 56 -38.37 26.20 32.80
N SER A 57 -37.18 25.68 32.49
CA SER A 57 -36.87 24.26 32.64
C SER A 57 -35.80 24.05 33.73
N PRO A 58 -35.84 22.92 34.47
CA PRO A 58 -35.09 22.76 35.70
C PRO A 58 -33.62 22.45 35.42
N LYS A 59 -32.75 22.97 36.29
CA LYS A 59 -31.32 22.64 36.34
C LYS A 59 -31.15 21.14 36.58
N THR A 60 -30.83 20.39 35.53
CA THR A 60 -30.21 19.07 35.64
C THR A 60 -28.70 19.27 35.80
N PRO A 61 -28.03 18.52 36.70
CA PRO A 61 -26.60 18.69 36.91
C PRO A 61 -25.85 18.12 35.70
N LEU A 62 -25.17 19.01 34.97
CA LEU A 62 -24.13 18.69 34.00
C LEU A 62 -23.01 17.92 34.71
N THR A 63 -23.14 16.60 34.74
CA THR A 63 -22.04 15.65 34.98
C THR A 63 -22.02 14.62 33.84
N ASN A 64 -22.10 15.11 32.61
CA ASN A 64 -21.46 14.38 31.52
C ASN A 64 -19.99 14.75 31.61
N SER A 65 -19.20 13.94 32.31
CA SER A 65 -17.83 13.74 31.86
C SER A 65 -17.96 13.24 30.43
N LEU A 66 -17.90 14.14 29.46
CA LEU A 66 -17.45 13.79 28.13
C LEU A 66 -16.06 13.21 28.37
N SER A 67 -15.97 11.89 28.58
CA SER A 67 -14.82 11.17 28.09
C SER A 67 -14.76 11.59 26.64
N LEU A 68 -13.85 12.51 26.33
CA LEU A 68 -13.38 12.63 24.96
C LEU A 68 -12.99 11.18 24.64
N CYS A 69 -13.80 10.50 23.84
CA CYS A 69 -13.41 9.23 23.26
C CYS A 69 -12.13 9.56 22.50
N ARG A 70 -10.97 9.30 23.14
CA ARG A 70 -9.67 9.39 22.50
C ARG A 70 -9.78 8.36 21.39
N ARG A 71 -9.90 8.76 20.12
CA ARG A 71 -9.86 7.79 19.01
C ARG A 71 -8.39 7.48 18.71
N GLY A 72 -7.71 7.01 19.75
CA GLY A 72 -6.35 6.50 19.74
C GLY A 72 -6.29 5.11 19.10
N ILE A 73 -5.22 4.38 19.33
CA ILE A 73 -5.21 2.93 19.13
C ILE A 73 -5.21 2.34 20.54
N ALA A 74 -6.08 1.37 20.83
CA ALA A 74 -6.20 0.75 22.14
C ALA A 74 -5.84 -0.74 22.08
N GLY A 75 -5.09 -1.22 23.06
CA GLY A 75 -4.88 -2.64 23.28
C GLY A 75 -6.17 -3.37 23.63
N LYS A 76 -6.18 -4.69 23.47
CA LYS A 76 -7.35 -5.55 23.72
C LYS A 76 -7.99 -5.36 25.11
N VAL A 77 -7.22 -4.95 26.11
CA VAL A 77 -7.65 -4.75 27.50
C VAL A 77 -8.43 -3.45 27.69
N LEU A 78 -7.99 -2.36 27.05
CA LEU A 78 -8.56 -1.02 27.22
C LEU A 78 -9.65 -0.68 26.20
N ARG A 79 -9.77 -1.49 25.14
CA ARG A 79 -10.69 -1.25 24.04
C ARG A 79 -12.15 -1.26 24.46
N ASP A 80 -12.88 -0.22 24.10
CA ASP A 80 -14.33 -0.17 24.31
C ASP A 80 -15.07 -1.04 23.27
N ARG A 81 -15.89 -1.97 23.75
CA ARG A 81 -16.72 -2.89 22.93
C ARG A 81 -18.21 -2.58 23.03
N SER A 82 -18.56 -1.43 23.60
CA SER A 82 -19.95 -1.06 23.90
C SER A 82 -20.82 -0.92 22.65
N GLU A 83 -20.25 -0.53 21.50
CA GLU A 83 -20.99 -0.35 20.25
C GLU A 83 -20.92 -1.59 19.34
N PRO A 84 -22.06 -2.24 19.01
CA PRO A 84 -22.07 -3.39 18.12
C PRO A 84 -21.78 -2.97 16.68
N LYS A 85 -20.68 -3.48 16.12
CA LYS A 85 -20.30 -3.25 14.72
C LYS A 85 -21.21 -4.01 13.74
N PRO A 86 -21.52 -3.44 12.56
CA PRO A 86 -22.12 -4.19 11.47
C PRO A 86 -21.25 -5.38 11.08
N ALA A 87 -21.87 -6.45 10.57
CA ALA A 87 -21.13 -7.60 10.07
C ALA A 87 -20.13 -7.20 8.97
N PRO A 88 -18.92 -7.79 8.96
CA PRO A 88 -17.94 -7.57 7.91
C PRO A 88 -18.51 -7.89 6.54
N TRP A 89 -18.21 -7.03 5.55
CA TRP A 89 -18.62 -7.28 4.18
C TRP A 89 -17.71 -8.33 3.52
N ASP A 90 -18.29 -9.38 2.94
CA ASP A 90 -17.53 -10.41 2.21
C ASP A 90 -17.03 -9.86 0.86
N TYR A 91 -15.94 -9.08 0.94
CA TYR A 91 -15.29 -8.44 -0.20
C TYR A 91 -14.55 -9.43 -1.10
N ASN A 92 -14.36 -10.69 -0.67
CA ASN A 92 -13.76 -11.73 -1.50
C ASN A 92 -14.75 -12.26 -2.52
N LYS A 93 -16.04 -12.36 -2.17
CA LYS A 93 -17.08 -12.87 -3.06
C LYS A 93 -17.96 -11.79 -3.68
N LYS A 94 -18.11 -10.63 -3.02
CA LYS A 94 -19.08 -9.59 -3.42
C LYS A 94 -18.40 -8.24 -3.64
N SER A 95 -18.61 -7.66 -4.82
CA SER A 95 -18.23 -6.28 -5.10
C SER A 95 -19.12 -5.29 -4.34
N PHE A 96 -18.52 -4.25 -3.76
CA PHE A 96 -19.24 -3.15 -3.13
C PHE A 96 -19.55 -2.04 -4.16
N ASN A 97 -20.80 -1.58 -4.22
CA ASN A 97 -21.31 -0.65 -5.23
C ASN A 97 -22.15 0.45 -4.57
N LEU A 98 -22.53 1.48 -5.33
CA LEU A 98 -23.30 2.62 -4.82
C LEU A 98 -24.63 2.20 -4.14
N LEU A 99 -25.34 1.20 -4.68
CA LEU A 99 -26.58 0.69 -4.09
C LEU A 99 -26.36 0.09 -2.70
N HIS A 100 -25.24 -0.61 -2.50
CA HIS A 100 -24.86 -1.15 -1.19
C HIS A 100 -24.61 -0.01 -0.20
N GLY A 101 -23.90 1.05 -0.64
CA GLY A 101 -23.62 2.22 0.19
C GLY A 101 -24.84 3.00 0.69
N LEU A 102 -26.03 2.82 0.11
CA LEU A 102 -27.26 3.48 0.59
C LEU A 102 -27.74 2.92 1.94
N TYR A 103 -27.53 1.63 2.19
CA TYR A 103 -27.94 0.97 3.43
C TYR A 103 -26.75 0.46 4.26
N ASP A 104 -25.59 0.28 3.63
CA ASP A 104 -24.38 -0.25 4.27
C ASP A 104 -23.30 0.82 4.44
N LYS A 105 -23.43 1.62 5.50
CA LYS A 105 -22.52 2.73 5.80
C LYS A 105 -21.12 2.25 6.20
N THR A 106 -20.11 2.96 5.70
CA THR A 106 -18.69 2.68 5.94
C THR A 106 -18.23 3.18 7.31
N THR A 107 -18.62 4.39 7.73
CA THR A 107 -18.19 4.93 9.03
C THR A 107 -18.67 4.13 10.22
N LEU A 108 -19.83 3.48 10.12
CA LEU A 108 -20.38 2.64 11.21
C LEU A 108 -19.53 1.41 11.55
N ARG A 109 -18.59 1.03 10.67
CA ARG A 109 -17.66 -0.09 10.92
C ARG A 109 -16.36 0.36 11.56
N LEU A 110 -15.99 1.61 11.31
CA LEU A 110 -14.68 2.13 11.62
C LEU A 110 -14.66 2.59 13.07
N ASP A 111 -13.66 2.12 13.78
CA ASP A 111 -13.38 2.46 15.16
C ASP A 111 -11.96 3.03 15.30
N GLU A 112 -11.57 3.24 16.55
CA GLU A 112 -10.25 3.72 16.95
C GLU A 112 -9.12 2.79 16.43
N ASN A 113 -9.32 1.47 16.46
CA ASN A 113 -8.37 0.47 15.94
C ASN A 113 -8.46 0.22 14.43
N SER A 114 -9.30 0.94 13.67
CA SER A 114 -9.38 0.84 12.21
C SER A 114 -8.24 1.63 11.54
N LYS A 115 -7.01 1.28 11.89
CA LYS A 115 -5.77 1.95 11.45
C LYS A 115 -4.87 1.00 10.68
N MET A 116 -4.00 1.58 9.88
CA MET A 116 -2.92 0.90 9.20
C MET A 116 -1.60 1.20 9.92
N ILE A 117 -1.00 0.17 10.49
CA ILE A 117 0.30 0.22 11.15
C ILE A 117 1.32 -0.47 10.24
N MET A 118 2.42 0.22 9.96
CA MET A 118 3.53 -0.31 9.17
C MET A 118 4.74 -0.54 10.06
N VAL A 119 5.17 -1.79 10.15
CA VAL A 119 6.40 -2.17 10.86
C VAL A 119 7.53 -2.27 9.84
N ASP A 120 8.55 -1.44 10.03
CA ASP A 120 9.79 -1.46 9.27
C ASP A 120 10.98 -1.47 10.24
N GLY A 121 12.19 -1.70 9.74
CA GLY A 121 13.36 -1.72 10.60
C GLY A 121 14.57 -2.42 10.00
N ALA A 122 15.63 -2.45 10.79
CA ALA A 122 16.87 -3.12 10.45
C ALA A 122 16.66 -4.60 10.10
N HIS A 123 17.54 -5.16 9.28
CA HIS A 123 17.47 -6.56 8.90
C HIS A 123 17.73 -7.45 10.11
N ALA A 124 17.12 -8.63 10.09
CA ALA A 124 17.33 -9.67 11.09
C ALA A 124 16.98 -9.37 12.56
N VAL A 125 16.24 -8.30 12.86
CA VAL A 125 15.86 -7.93 14.25
C VAL A 125 14.60 -8.64 14.79
N GLY A 126 13.97 -9.54 14.03
CA GLY A 126 12.77 -10.26 14.48
C GLY A 126 11.44 -9.53 14.19
N LYS A 127 11.42 -8.64 13.19
CA LYS A 127 10.24 -7.84 12.81
C LYS A 127 8.97 -8.65 12.59
N THR A 128 9.09 -9.81 11.96
CA THR A 128 7.95 -10.68 11.63
C THR A 128 7.22 -11.15 12.88
N GLN A 129 7.97 -11.57 13.91
CA GLN A 129 7.39 -12.00 15.19
C GLN A 129 6.77 -10.80 15.91
N PHE A 130 7.52 -9.70 16.04
CA PHE A 130 7.02 -8.46 16.64
C PHE A 130 5.71 -7.97 16.00
N ALA A 131 5.61 -8.00 14.67
CA ALA A 131 4.42 -7.55 13.96
C ALA A 131 3.22 -8.52 14.12
N GLN A 132 3.47 -9.82 14.32
CA GLN A 132 2.43 -10.80 14.64
C GLN A 132 1.89 -10.56 16.06
N ASP A 133 2.81 -10.44 17.03
CA ASP A 133 2.44 -10.26 18.43
C ASP A 133 1.71 -8.92 18.64
N LEU A 134 2.17 -7.85 17.96
CA LEU A 134 1.48 -6.55 17.95
C LEU A 134 0.08 -6.63 17.34
N ALA A 135 -0.08 -7.38 16.25
CA ALA A 135 -1.39 -7.56 15.63
C ALA A 135 -2.35 -8.34 16.55
N GLU A 136 -1.85 -9.33 17.28
CA GLU A 136 -2.62 -10.07 18.27
C GLU A 136 -3.06 -9.17 19.43
N GLU A 137 -2.15 -8.35 19.97
CA GLU A 137 -2.45 -7.46 21.11
C GLU A 137 -3.46 -6.36 20.77
N LEU A 138 -3.43 -5.86 19.53
CA LEU A 138 -4.35 -4.83 19.03
C LEU A 138 -5.61 -5.40 18.35
N GLU A 139 -5.72 -6.73 18.26
CA GLU A 139 -6.77 -7.46 17.53
C GLU A 139 -6.91 -7.02 16.05
N MET A 140 -5.78 -6.73 15.42
CA MET A 140 -5.66 -6.31 14.02
C MET A 140 -5.29 -7.48 13.12
N LEU A 141 -5.55 -7.35 11.81
CA LEU A 141 -5.09 -8.33 10.84
C LEU A 141 -3.58 -8.17 10.61
N TYR A 142 -2.81 -9.23 10.85
CA TYR A 142 -1.42 -9.29 10.43
C TYR A 142 -1.31 -9.59 8.93
N MET A 143 -0.60 -8.74 8.20
CA MET A 143 -0.19 -8.98 6.81
C MET A 143 1.32 -9.25 6.75
N PRO A 144 1.73 -10.45 6.31
CA PRO A 144 3.14 -10.84 6.30
C PRO A 144 3.93 -10.05 5.26
N LYS A 145 5.26 -10.01 5.44
CA LYS A 145 6.18 -9.45 4.44
C LYS A 145 6.00 -10.18 3.10
N ILE A 146 5.91 -9.40 2.03
CA ILE A 146 5.93 -9.90 0.65
C ILE A 146 7.27 -10.53 0.30
N THR A 147 7.19 -11.66 -0.40
CA THR A 147 8.34 -12.35 -0.98
C THR A 147 8.13 -12.69 -2.45
N MET A 148 9.19 -13.03 -3.17
CA MET A 148 9.05 -13.54 -4.54
C MET A 148 8.35 -14.90 -4.62
N ASP A 149 8.32 -15.67 -3.52
CA ASP A 149 7.49 -16.90 -3.45
C ASP A 149 6.03 -16.57 -3.80
N ASP A 150 5.56 -15.38 -3.44
CA ASP A 150 4.19 -14.97 -3.73
C ASP A 150 3.97 -14.43 -5.16
N PHE A 151 5.04 -14.25 -5.92
CA PHE A 151 4.99 -13.99 -7.35
C PHE A 151 5.03 -15.29 -8.16
N TYR A 152 5.87 -16.23 -7.75
CA TYR A 152 6.14 -17.47 -8.51
C TYR A 152 5.17 -18.61 -8.18
N ILE A 153 4.61 -18.66 -6.96
CA ILE A 153 3.66 -19.70 -6.57
C ILE A 153 2.25 -19.26 -6.96
N ASN A 154 1.58 -20.05 -7.78
CA ASN A 154 0.20 -19.76 -8.18
C ASN A 154 -0.81 -20.13 -7.08
N LYS A 155 -2.07 -19.72 -7.25
CA LYS A 155 -3.17 -20.00 -6.30
C LYS A 155 -3.40 -21.50 -6.03
N TYR A 156 -3.00 -22.37 -6.96
CA TYR A 156 -3.12 -23.83 -6.83
C TYR A 156 -1.87 -24.48 -6.21
N GLY A 157 -0.87 -23.69 -5.83
CA GLY A 157 0.36 -24.16 -5.18
C GLY A 157 1.43 -24.68 -6.14
N GLU A 158 1.30 -24.45 -7.46
CA GLU A 158 2.34 -24.77 -8.43
C GLU A 158 3.36 -23.65 -8.50
N ASP A 159 4.63 -24.03 -8.44
CA ASP A 159 5.79 -23.12 -8.50
C ASP A 159 6.25 -22.93 -9.95
N ALA A 160 6.22 -21.69 -10.42
CA ALA A 160 6.66 -21.30 -11.77
C ALA A 160 8.17 -21.49 -12.00
N ARG A 161 8.99 -21.53 -10.94
CA ARG A 161 10.45 -21.70 -11.04
C ARG A 161 10.86 -23.05 -11.64
N LYS A 162 9.97 -24.05 -11.57
CA LYS A 162 10.16 -25.35 -12.24
C LYS A 162 10.31 -25.22 -13.76
N LEU A 163 9.90 -24.08 -14.33
CA LEU A 163 9.96 -23.83 -15.76
C LEU A 163 11.24 -23.13 -16.21
N ASP A 164 12.18 -22.83 -15.32
CA ASP A 164 13.40 -22.07 -15.64
C ASP A 164 14.24 -22.68 -16.77
N GLU A 165 14.18 -24.00 -16.96
CA GLU A 165 14.85 -24.69 -18.07
C GLU A 165 14.25 -24.37 -19.45
N TYR A 166 12.96 -24.01 -19.50
CA TYR A 166 12.24 -23.66 -20.72
C TYR A 166 12.21 -22.15 -20.98
N LEU A 167 12.67 -21.35 -20.02
CA LEU A 167 12.68 -19.90 -20.09
C LEU A 167 14.00 -19.39 -20.68
N THR A 168 13.92 -18.32 -21.46
CA THR A 168 15.12 -17.56 -21.85
C THR A 168 15.83 -17.02 -20.61
N ASP A 169 17.14 -16.78 -20.71
CA ASP A 169 17.94 -16.23 -19.59
C ASP A 169 17.34 -14.95 -19.01
N ARG A 170 16.64 -14.16 -19.83
CA ARG A 170 15.96 -12.95 -19.41
C ARG A 170 14.77 -13.20 -18.47
N ASN A 171 14.08 -14.33 -18.66
CA ASN A 171 12.85 -14.70 -17.99
C ASN A 171 13.03 -15.67 -16.82
N LYS A 172 14.23 -16.25 -16.68
CA LYS A 172 14.55 -17.13 -15.56
C LYS A 172 14.21 -16.50 -14.22
N SER A 173 13.74 -17.34 -13.31
CA SER A 173 13.38 -16.89 -11.97
C SER A 173 14.58 -16.33 -11.22
N TYR A 174 14.31 -15.36 -10.36
CA TYR A 174 15.32 -14.72 -9.53
C TYR A 174 14.67 -14.21 -8.25
N ASP A 175 15.02 -14.84 -7.13
CA ASP A 175 14.44 -14.54 -5.82
C ASP A 175 15.37 -13.70 -4.94
N GLU A 176 14.86 -13.28 -3.78
CA GLU A 176 15.68 -12.67 -2.74
C GLU A 176 16.79 -13.61 -2.27
N LYS A 177 16.51 -14.93 -2.24
CA LYS A 177 17.49 -15.96 -1.88
C LYS A 177 18.65 -15.97 -2.88
N ASP A 178 18.36 -15.81 -4.17
CA ASP A 178 19.37 -15.74 -5.21
C ASP A 178 20.11 -14.41 -5.20
N PHE A 179 19.41 -13.32 -4.89
CA PHE A 179 20.04 -12.02 -4.64
C PHE A 179 21.08 -12.08 -3.51
N PHE A 180 20.76 -12.75 -2.41
CA PHE A 180 21.71 -12.93 -1.33
C PHE A 180 22.91 -13.78 -1.76
N ARG A 181 22.73 -14.79 -2.62
CA ARG A 181 23.85 -15.61 -3.11
C ARG A 181 24.72 -14.88 -4.13
N ASN A 182 24.09 -14.28 -5.14
CA ASN A 182 24.76 -13.57 -6.23
C ASN A 182 23.86 -12.43 -6.77
N PRO A 183 24.13 -11.16 -6.38
CA PRO A 183 23.33 -10.02 -6.78
C PRO A 183 23.45 -9.65 -8.27
N VAL A 184 24.45 -10.20 -8.98
CA VAL A 184 24.74 -9.91 -10.40
C VAL A 184 24.73 -11.21 -11.23
N ALA A 185 23.86 -12.16 -10.86
CA ALA A 185 23.81 -13.47 -11.51
C ALA A 185 23.51 -13.38 -13.02
N LEU A 186 22.55 -12.53 -13.39
CA LEU A 186 22.14 -12.28 -14.76
C LEU A 186 21.96 -10.77 -15.01
N PRO A 187 22.16 -10.27 -16.24
CA PRO A 187 21.97 -8.86 -16.54
C PRO A 187 20.56 -8.37 -16.17
N GLY A 188 20.49 -7.42 -15.26
CA GLY A 188 19.24 -6.80 -14.83
C GLY A 188 18.31 -7.66 -13.96
N CYS A 189 18.78 -8.80 -13.44
CA CYS A 189 17.93 -9.70 -12.64
C CYS A 189 17.39 -9.02 -11.37
N TYR A 190 18.25 -8.33 -10.64
CA TYR A 190 17.85 -7.57 -9.45
C TYR A 190 16.88 -6.45 -9.82
N ASP A 191 17.09 -5.72 -10.92
CA ASP A 191 16.18 -4.67 -11.38
C ASP A 191 14.75 -5.21 -11.58
N ARG A 192 14.62 -6.37 -12.24
CA ARG A 192 13.33 -7.02 -12.50
C ARG A 192 12.67 -7.56 -11.23
N MET A 193 13.45 -8.21 -10.37
CA MET A 193 12.96 -8.72 -9.09
C MET A 193 12.48 -7.57 -8.19
N HIS A 194 13.30 -6.53 -8.03
CA HIS A 194 12.98 -5.36 -7.22
C HIS A 194 11.72 -4.65 -7.72
N ASN A 195 11.58 -4.46 -9.05
CA ASN A 195 10.36 -3.91 -9.64
C ASN A 195 9.13 -4.80 -9.41
N SER A 196 9.29 -6.12 -9.45
CA SER A 196 8.21 -7.07 -9.18
C SER A 196 7.77 -7.03 -7.72
N LEU A 197 8.72 -7.03 -6.78
CA LEU A 197 8.47 -6.83 -5.35
C LEU A 197 7.74 -5.51 -5.09
N PHE A 198 8.16 -4.42 -5.74
CA PHE A 198 7.49 -3.13 -5.60
C PHE A 198 6.00 -3.20 -5.99
N LYS A 199 5.69 -3.83 -7.12
CA LYS A 199 4.29 -4.05 -7.57
C LYS A 199 3.50 -4.88 -6.56
N LEU A 200 4.09 -5.95 -6.03
CA LEU A 200 3.45 -6.80 -5.02
C LEU A 200 3.20 -6.05 -3.70
N MET A 201 4.13 -5.20 -3.27
CA MET A 201 3.95 -4.35 -2.08
C MET A 201 2.82 -3.34 -2.28
N VAL A 202 2.73 -2.70 -3.46
CA VAL A 202 1.59 -1.82 -3.80
C VAL A 202 0.28 -2.61 -3.78
N HIS A 203 0.28 -3.81 -4.36
CA HIS A 203 -0.89 -4.68 -4.36
C HIS A 203 -1.34 -5.02 -2.93
N GLN A 204 -0.44 -5.47 -2.07
CA GLN A 204 -0.75 -5.81 -0.67
C GLN A 204 -1.26 -4.60 0.10
N HIS A 205 -0.66 -3.43 -0.10
CA HIS A 205 -1.10 -2.18 0.52
C HIS A 205 -2.56 -1.85 0.15
N LEU A 206 -2.91 -1.99 -1.12
CA LEU A 206 -4.29 -1.82 -1.58
C LEU A 206 -5.23 -2.89 -1.01
N LEU A 207 -4.77 -4.13 -0.80
CA LEU A 207 -5.55 -5.18 -0.12
C LEU A 207 -5.80 -4.83 1.34
N ALA A 208 -4.83 -4.24 2.04
CA ALA A 208 -4.99 -3.73 3.39
C ALA A 208 -6.05 -2.63 3.47
N LEU A 209 -6.05 -1.68 2.54
CA LEU A 209 -7.10 -0.64 2.46
C LEU A 209 -8.48 -1.24 2.19
N ARG A 210 -8.56 -2.22 1.28
CA ARG A 210 -9.80 -2.96 1.01
C ARG A 210 -10.30 -3.66 2.26
N HIS A 211 -9.42 -4.28 3.05
CA HIS A 211 -9.79 -4.96 4.29
C HIS A 211 -10.33 -3.98 5.33
N ILE A 212 -9.59 -2.91 5.64
CA ILE A 212 -9.98 -1.91 6.65
C ILE A 212 -11.35 -1.31 6.31
N LEU A 213 -11.57 -0.87 5.06
CA LEU A 213 -12.82 -0.21 4.67
C LEU A 213 -14.04 -1.13 4.64
N ASN A 214 -13.86 -2.45 4.48
CA ASN A 214 -14.98 -3.40 4.43
C ASN A 214 -15.28 -4.08 5.77
N THR A 215 -14.28 -4.22 6.64
CA THR A 215 -14.41 -4.93 7.92
C THR A 215 -14.41 -4.01 9.11
N GLY A 216 -13.72 -2.85 9.03
CA GLY A 216 -13.41 -2.03 10.20
C GLY A 216 -12.41 -2.67 11.16
N GLN A 217 -11.61 -3.62 10.67
CA GLN A 217 -10.47 -4.18 11.39
C GLN A 217 -9.19 -3.52 10.88
N GLY A 218 -8.35 -3.06 11.81
CA GLY A 218 -7.03 -2.51 11.49
C GLY A 218 -6.09 -3.54 10.89
N VAL A 219 -4.99 -3.07 10.31
CA VAL A 219 -3.98 -3.92 9.68
C VAL A 219 -2.59 -3.55 10.19
N VAL A 220 -1.84 -4.57 10.61
CA VAL A 220 -0.39 -4.46 10.86
C VAL A 220 0.33 -5.13 9.70
N MET A 221 1.16 -4.39 8.98
CA MET A 221 1.91 -4.91 7.82
C MET A 221 3.41 -4.75 7.99
N GLU A 222 4.17 -5.75 7.53
CA GLU A 222 5.63 -5.69 7.50
C GLU A 222 6.14 -5.16 6.15
N ARG A 223 6.87 -4.03 6.19
CA ARG A 223 7.40 -3.30 5.03
C ARG A 223 6.29 -2.77 4.10
N GLY A 224 6.57 -1.66 3.43
CA GLY A 224 5.60 -1.04 2.51
C GLY A 224 6.23 -0.44 1.26
N PRO A 225 5.40 0.00 0.30
CA PRO A 225 5.87 0.54 -0.97
C PRO A 225 6.54 1.92 -0.84
N PHE A 226 6.42 2.59 0.32
CA PHE A 226 6.92 3.95 0.50
C PHE A 226 8.43 4.02 0.69
N SER A 227 9.03 3.03 1.36
CA SER A 227 10.46 2.93 1.68
C SER A 227 11.31 2.24 0.61
N ASP A 228 10.66 1.58 -0.34
CA ASP A 228 11.31 0.65 -1.27
C ASP A 228 12.40 1.29 -2.17
N LEU A 229 12.22 2.55 -2.56
CA LEU A 229 13.19 3.28 -3.39
C LEU A 229 14.57 3.42 -2.73
N ILE A 230 14.65 3.37 -1.40
CA ILE A 230 15.92 3.46 -0.66
C ILE A 230 16.76 2.20 -0.90
N TYR A 231 16.13 1.03 -0.91
CA TYR A 231 16.80 -0.24 -1.22
C TYR A 231 17.35 -0.24 -2.65
N ALA A 232 16.58 0.30 -3.60
CA ALA A 232 17.01 0.45 -4.97
C ALA A 232 18.22 1.39 -5.10
N GLN A 233 18.20 2.54 -4.41
CA GLN A 233 19.30 3.49 -4.46
C GLN A 233 20.58 2.93 -3.83
N ALA A 234 20.47 2.21 -2.70
CA ALA A 234 21.59 1.52 -2.09
C ALA A 234 22.17 0.44 -3.02
N ALA A 235 21.32 -0.27 -3.76
CA ALA A 235 21.77 -1.29 -4.72
C ALA A 235 22.49 -0.68 -5.93
N VAL A 236 22.12 0.53 -6.37
CA VAL A 236 22.88 1.28 -7.38
C VAL A 236 24.27 1.65 -6.84
N ASN A 237 24.35 2.15 -5.61
CA ASN A 237 25.63 2.51 -4.99
C ASN A 237 26.55 1.29 -4.85
N ALA A 238 25.98 0.10 -4.61
CA ALA A 238 26.70 -1.17 -4.56
C ALA A 238 27.03 -1.76 -5.95
N GLY A 239 26.54 -1.16 -7.04
CA GLY A 239 26.78 -1.62 -8.42
C GLY A 239 25.94 -2.82 -8.85
N TRP A 240 24.83 -3.13 -8.15
CA TRP A 240 23.95 -4.27 -8.45
C TRP A 240 22.72 -3.90 -9.28
N MET A 241 22.42 -2.60 -9.41
CA MET A 241 21.26 -2.10 -10.12
C MET A 241 21.64 -0.93 -11.04
N SER A 242 20.94 -0.78 -12.16
CA SER A 242 21.13 0.39 -13.04
C SER A 242 20.42 1.63 -12.52
N GLN A 243 21.07 2.79 -12.65
CA GLN A 243 20.47 4.09 -12.33
C GLN A 243 19.24 4.41 -13.21
N SER A 244 19.20 3.91 -14.46
CA SER A 244 18.04 4.10 -15.34
C SER A 244 16.82 3.32 -14.85
N SER A 245 17.01 2.11 -14.31
CA SER A 245 15.93 1.34 -13.68
C SER A 245 15.38 2.04 -12.43
N VAL A 246 16.25 2.65 -11.61
CA VAL A 246 15.80 3.44 -10.44
C VAL A 246 14.99 4.67 -10.86
N LYS A 247 15.39 5.34 -11.95
CA LYS A 247 14.63 6.45 -12.53
C LYS A 247 13.23 6.00 -12.96
N PHE A 248 13.13 4.87 -13.66
CA PHE A 248 11.83 4.26 -14.01
C PHE A 248 10.98 3.98 -12.77
N MET A 249 11.54 3.28 -11.77
CA MET A 249 10.78 2.92 -10.56
C MET A 249 10.32 4.14 -9.78
N ARG A 250 11.10 5.22 -9.74
CA ARG A 250 10.69 6.49 -9.13
C ARG A 250 9.44 7.06 -9.83
N THR A 251 9.43 7.06 -11.16
CA THR A 251 8.27 7.51 -11.94
C THR A 251 7.05 6.60 -11.75
N SER A 252 7.24 5.27 -11.82
CA SER A 252 6.15 4.30 -11.55
C SER A 252 5.58 4.46 -10.15
N ARG A 253 6.44 4.74 -9.16
CA ARG A 253 6.04 5.05 -7.79
C ARG A 253 5.21 6.32 -7.72
N GLU A 254 5.65 7.42 -8.31
CA GLU A 254 4.90 8.68 -8.30
C GLU A 254 3.50 8.54 -8.90
N MET A 255 3.33 7.69 -9.92
CA MET A 255 2.02 7.39 -10.52
C MET A 255 1.08 6.63 -9.58
N CYS A 256 1.59 5.72 -8.74
CA CYS A 256 0.76 4.91 -7.85
C CYS A 256 0.50 5.57 -6.49
N MET A 257 1.39 6.42 -6.00
CA MET A 257 1.33 7.00 -4.66
C MET A 257 0.06 7.81 -4.39
N GLY A 258 -0.55 8.42 -5.41
CA GLY A 258 -1.82 9.13 -5.28
C GLY A 258 -3.04 8.23 -4.98
N HIS A 259 -2.91 6.91 -5.17
CA HIS A 259 -3.97 5.93 -4.88
C HIS A 259 -3.75 5.18 -3.56
N LEU A 260 -2.66 5.45 -2.84
CA LEU A 260 -2.33 4.76 -1.59
C LEU A 260 -2.51 5.70 -0.42
N PHE A 261 -3.26 5.26 0.60
CA PHE A 261 -3.26 6.00 1.86
C PHE A 261 -1.96 5.73 2.58
N ARG A 262 -1.32 6.78 3.06
CA ARG A 262 -0.11 6.65 3.86
C ARG A 262 -0.48 6.03 5.21
N PRO A 263 0.37 5.18 5.80
CA PRO A 263 0.04 4.48 7.05
C PRO A 263 -0.27 5.47 8.18
N ASN A 264 -1.12 5.08 9.13
CA ASN A 264 -1.41 5.94 10.28
C ASN A 264 -0.19 6.05 11.20
N LEU A 265 0.46 4.90 11.43
CA LEU A 265 1.62 4.75 12.29
C LEU A 265 2.70 3.94 11.56
N ILE A 266 3.95 4.39 11.67
CA ILE A 266 5.14 3.68 11.23
C ILE A 266 5.99 3.39 12.45
N ILE A 267 6.31 2.12 12.68
CA ILE A 267 7.20 1.67 13.74
C ILE A 267 8.53 1.27 13.09
N TRP A 268 9.61 1.93 13.47
CA TRP A 268 10.97 1.62 13.03
C TRP A 268 11.75 0.92 14.15
N LEU A 269 12.15 -0.33 13.89
CA LEU A 269 13.02 -1.11 14.77
C LEU A 269 14.48 -0.95 14.35
N ASP A 270 15.24 -0.16 15.12
CA ASP A 270 16.63 0.16 14.84
C ASP A 270 17.60 -0.88 15.43
N ALA A 271 18.72 -1.12 14.76
CA ALA A 271 19.81 -1.92 15.30
C ALA A 271 21.13 -1.56 14.60
N PRO A 272 22.27 -1.62 15.30
CA PRO A 272 23.56 -1.36 14.68
C PRO A 272 23.92 -2.45 13.66
N ILE A 273 24.61 -2.06 12.59
CA ILE A 273 24.96 -2.93 11.45
C ILE A 273 25.75 -4.16 11.91
N SER A 274 26.66 -3.99 12.87
CA SER A 274 27.46 -5.08 13.44
C SER A 274 26.59 -6.17 14.06
N GLU A 275 25.57 -5.80 14.82
CA GLU A 275 24.63 -6.74 15.44
C GLU A 275 23.70 -7.35 14.41
N VAL A 276 23.27 -6.59 13.41
CA VAL A 276 22.49 -7.12 12.28
C VAL A 276 23.27 -8.21 11.55
N GLN A 277 24.54 -7.97 11.19
CA GLN A 277 25.37 -8.95 10.52
C GLN A 277 25.58 -10.21 11.37
N LYS A 278 25.82 -10.05 12.68
CA LYS A 278 25.90 -11.20 13.61
C LYS A 278 24.59 -12.00 13.65
N LYS A 279 23.44 -11.32 13.74
CA LYS A 279 22.11 -11.96 13.73
C LYS A 279 21.80 -12.65 12.41
N ILE A 280 22.28 -12.11 11.29
CA ILE A 280 22.14 -12.76 9.98
C ILE A 280 22.98 -14.04 9.94
N CYS A 281 24.24 -13.97 10.36
CA CYS A 281 25.12 -15.14 10.43
C CYS A 281 24.57 -16.23 11.36
N SER A 282 23.98 -15.86 12.51
CA SER A 282 23.46 -16.80 13.49
C SER A 282 22.20 -17.55 13.04
N ARG A 283 21.45 -17.03 12.05
CA ARG A 283 20.29 -17.73 11.47
C ARG A 283 20.67 -19.04 10.78
N GLY A 284 21.90 -19.14 10.27
CA GLY A 284 22.41 -20.36 9.65
C GLY A 284 21.76 -20.74 8.32
N ASN A 285 21.02 -19.83 7.67
CA ASN A 285 20.43 -20.07 6.35
C ASN A 285 21.53 -20.26 5.29
N GLU A 286 21.31 -21.16 4.33
CA GLU A 286 22.30 -21.46 3.30
C GLU A 286 22.63 -20.26 2.40
N TRP A 287 21.64 -19.43 2.09
CA TRP A 287 21.81 -18.23 1.26
C TRP A 287 22.45 -17.05 2.01
N ASP A 288 22.49 -17.08 3.35
CA ASP A 288 23.04 -15.97 4.16
C ASP A 288 24.53 -16.15 4.47
N LYS A 289 25.03 -17.40 4.57
CA LYS A 289 26.37 -17.73 5.10
C LYS A 289 27.54 -17.03 4.42
N ASP A 290 27.45 -16.81 3.10
CA ASP A 290 28.51 -16.18 2.31
C ASP A 290 28.01 -15.04 1.42
N SER A 291 26.87 -14.45 1.79
CA SER A 291 26.23 -13.44 0.96
C SER A 291 27.11 -12.19 0.77
N PRO A 292 27.44 -11.79 -0.48
CA PRO A 292 28.06 -10.50 -0.74
C PRO A 292 27.18 -9.33 -0.31
N VAL A 293 25.85 -9.52 -0.25
CA VAL A 293 24.90 -8.50 0.19
C VAL A 293 25.07 -8.20 1.67
N TRP A 294 25.09 -9.24 2.52
CA TRP A 294 25.19 -9.05 3.97
C TRP A 294 26.59 -8.68 4.45
N LYS A 295 27.63 -9.13 3.74
CA LYS A 295 29.02 -8.73 4.00
C LYS A 295 29.30 -7.27 3.63
N ASN A 296 28.52 -6.68 2.73
CA ASN A 296 28.66 -5.29 2.32
C ASN A 296 28.08 -4.33 3.37
N SER A 297 28.93 -3.88 4.30
CA SER A 297 28.54 -2.91 5.33
C SER A 297 28.12 -1.56 4.76
N GLN A 298 28.67 -1.14 3.62
CA GLN A 298 28.29 0.12 2.97
C GLN A 298 26.86 0.06 2.45
N TYR A 299 26.45 -1.06 1.84
CA TYR A 299 25.08 -1.25 1.38
C TYR A 299 24.07 -1.16 2.53
N LEU A 300 24.35 -1.82 3.66
CA LEU A 300 23.49 -1.75 4.85
C LEU A 300 23.46 -0.34 5.45
N HIS A 301 24.61 0.35 5.47
CA HIS A 301 24.70 1.74 5.91
C HIS A 301 23.83 2.65 5.05
N ASP A 302 23.96 2.58 3.72
CA ASP A 302 23.19 3.39 2.77
C ASP A 302 21.68 3.18 2.94
N ILE A 303 21.25 1.93 3.21
CA ILE A 303 19.83 1.65 3.51
C ILE A 303 19.42 2.34 4.80
N TYR A 304 20.11 2.10 5.92
CA TYR A 304 19.66 2.61 7.21
C TYR A 304 19.76 4.13 7.33
N GLU A 305 20.80 4.73 6.76
CA GLU A 305 20.92 6.17 6.65
C GLU A 305 19.82 6.73 5.76
N GLY A 306 19.58 6.13 4.59
CA GLY A 306 18.50 6.52 3.69
C GLY A 306 17.12 6.42 4.35
N MET A 307 16.87 5.37 5.13
CA MET A 307 15.62 5.19 5.87
C MET A 307 15.42 6.30 6.90
N LYS A 308 16.43 6.57 7.73
CA LYS A 308 16.36 7.60 8.78
C LYS A 308 16.26 9.00 8.20
N ASN A 309 17.15 9.35 7.29
CA ASN A 309 17.32 10.72 6.81
C ASN A 309 16.32 11.10 5.71
N ASN A 310 15.98 10.16 4.81
CA ASN A 310 15.13 10.49 3.66
C ASN A 310 13.67 10.07 3.86
N TYR A 311 13.41 8.85 4.36
CA TYR A 311 12.04 8.34 4.47
C TYR A 311 11.39 8.77 5.79
N LEU A 312 11.94 8.40 6.95
CA LEU A 312 11.30 8.62 8.24
C LEU A 312 11.11 10.12 8.55
N GLN A 313 12.07 10.98 8.19
CA GLN A 313 11.91 12.43 8.33
C GLN A 313 10.72 12.97 7.54
N LYS A 314 10.51 12.50 6.29
CA LYS A 314 9.36 12.89 5.47
C LYS A 314 8.07 12.21 5.92
N ALA A 315 8.19 11.00 6.48
CA ALA A 315 7.10 10.20 7.02
C ALA A 315 6.38 10.94 8.17
N ARG A 316 7.15 11.62 9.03
CA ARG A 316 6.64 12.39 10.17
C ARG A 316 5.66 13.51 9.81
N ASN A 317 5.70 14.03 8.58
CA ASN A 317 4.77 15.08 8.15
C ASN A 317 3.34 14.56 7.93
N HIS A 318 3.18 13.25 7.75
CA HIS A 318 1.88 12.68 7.38
C HIS A 318 1.46 11.46 8.21
N SER A 319 2.42 10.72 8.78
CA SER A 319 2.21 9.53 9.61
C SER A 319 2.87 9.74 10.97
N GLN A 320 2.33 9.12 12.03
CA GLN A 320 3.06 9.05 13.29
C GLN A 320 4.24 8.08 13.13
N VAL A 321 5.37 8.39 13.76
CA VAL A 321 6.59 7.59 13.62
C VAL A 321 7.17 7.30 15.00
N LEU A 322 7.20 6.03 15.38
CA LEU A 322 7.86 5.54 16.58
C LEU A 322 9.18 4.87 16.20
N VAL A 323 10.23 5.14 16.95
CA VAL A 323 11.59 4.64 16.69
C VAL A 323 12.09 3.96 17.96
N TYR A 324 12.40 2.68 17.87
CA TYR A 324 12.88 1.88 18.98
C TYR A 324 14.28 1.36 18.70
N ASP A 325 15.15 1.34 19.72
CA ASP A 325 16.35 0.51 19.67
C ASP A 325 15.93 -0.94 19.93
N TRP A 326 16.08 -1.77 18.90
CA TRP A 326 15.71 -3.19 18.88
C TRP A 326 16.95 -4.09 18.74
N THR A 327 18.09 -3.61 19.26
CA THR A 327 19.31 -4.41 19.38
C THR A 327 19.06 -5.67 20.20
N VAL A 328 18.31 -5.54 21.29
CA VAL A 328 17.72 -6.66 22.04
C VAL A 328 16.21 -6.56 21.86
N PRO A 329 15.50 -7.67 21.54
CA PRO A 329 14.04 -7.64 21.47
C PRO A 329 13.45 -7.09 22.77
N GLY A 330 12.66 -6.03 22.64
CA GLY A 330 11.97 -5.39 23.76
C GLY A 330 10.65 -6.08 24.08
N ASP A 331 10.01 -5.60 25.14
CA ASP A 331 8.66 -5.99 25.50
C ASP A 331 7.64 -5.29 24.59
N ILE A 332 6.65 -6.02 24.12
CA ILE A 332 5.60 -5.52 23.23
C ILE A 332 4.62 -4.65 24.02
N GLU A 333 4.39 -4.96 25.31
CA GLU A 333 3.47 -4.19 26.16
C GLU A 333 3.88 -2.71 26.23
N VAL A 334 5.19 -2.44 26.36
CA VAL A 334 5.74 -1.06 26.36
C VAL A 334 5.45 -0.34 25.04
N VAL A 335 5.58 -1.04 23.91
CA VAL A 335 5.29 -0.44 22.60
C VAL A 335 3.79 -0.18 22.45
N VAL A 336 2.93 -1.04 23.00
CA VAL A 336 1.48 -0.83 22.98
C VAL A 336 1.09 0.36 23.86
N GLU A 337 1.67 0.51 25.04
CA GLU A 337 1.47 1.69 25.91
C GLU A 337 1.86 2.99 25.18
N ASP A 338 3.01 3.02 24.52
CA ASP A 338 3.44 4.18 23.71
C ASP A 338 2.45 4.48 22.57
N ILE A 339 1.89 3.44 21.94
CA ILE A 339 0.90 3.56 20.88
C ILE A 339 -0.43 4.13 21.42
N GLU A 340 -0.83 3.74 22.62
CA GLU A 340 -2.04 4.22 23.30
C GLU A 340 -1.94 5.69 23.70
N ASP A 341 -0.73 6.15 24.02
CA ASP A 341 -0.44 7.55 24.32
C ASP A 341 -0.44 8.44 23.07
N LEU A 342 -0.34 7.87 21.87
CA LEU A 342 -0.40 8.64 20.63
C LEU A 342 -1.80 9.21 20.39
N ASN A 343 -1.82 10.47 19.96
CA ASN A 343 -3.06 11.14 19.58
C ASN A 343 -3.22 11.24 18.06
N PHE A 344 -4.31 10.66 17.54
CA PHE A 344 -4.64 10.70 16.12
C PHE A 344 -5.73 11.73 15.75
N ASP A 345 -6.31 12.44 16.73
CA ASP A 345 -7.48 13.31 16.57
C ASP A 345 -7.16 14.82 16.57
N TYR A 346 -6.04 15.25 17.15
CA TYR A 346 -5.66 16.67 17.25
C TYR A 346 -5.07 17.24 15.94
N TYR A 347 -5.72 17.01 14.80
CA TYR A 347 -5.29 17.60 13.52
C TYR A 347 -6.39 18.46 12.90
N GLY A 348 -6.09 19.72 12.66
CA GLY A 348 -6.95 20.66 11.95
C GLY A 348 -6.98 20.41 10.44
N LEU A 349 -7.90 21.10 9.75
CA LEU A 349 -8.10 20.98 8.30
C LEU A 349 -6.82 21.17 7.46
N HIS A 350 -5.89 21.99 7.94
CA HIS A 350 -4.68 22.38 7.22
C HIS A 350 -3.45 21.52 7.56
N ASP A 351 -3.55 20.63 8.56
CA ASP A 351 -2.42 19.78 8.92
C ASP A 351 -2.20 18.69 7.86
N GLU A 352 -0.95 18.36 7.60
CA GLU A 352 -0.61 17.28 6.65
C GLU A 352 -0.77 15.88 7.27
N GLN A 353 -0.76 15.82 8.60
CA GLN A 353 -0.85 14.60 9.40
C GLN A 353 -2.22 13.92 9.22
N GLN A 354 -2.19 12.62 8.95
CA GLN A 354 -3.38 11.77 8.75
C GLN A 354 -4.34 12.25 7.65
N LYS A 355 -3.90 13.11 6.73
CA LYS A 355 -4.78 13.72 5.71
C LYS A 355 -5.59 12.70 4.90
N ASP A 356 -5.02 11.54 4.59
CA ASP A 356 -5.65 10.51 3.76
C ASP A 356 -6.80 9.79 4.50
N TRP A 357 -6.78 9.82 5.84
CA TRP A 357 -7.74 9.14 6.73
C TRP A 357 -8.81 10.07 7.29
N ARG A 358 -8.73 11.38 7.00
CA ARG A 358 -9.71 12.38 7.44
C ARG A 358 -10.72 12.59 6.33
N TRP A 359 -11.94 12.10 6.53
CA TRP A 359 -13.04 12.29 5.61
C TRP A 359 -14.12 13.15 6.26
N PHE A 360 -14.74 14.04 5.50
CA PHE A 360 -15.70 15.00 6.05
C PHE A 360 -17.11 14.44 6.11
N ASN A 361 -17.41 13.45 5.25
CA ASN A 361 -18.75 12.92 5.10
C ASN A 361 -18.72 11.41 4.80
N GLU A 362 -19.87 10.79 5.05
CA GLU A 362 -20.10 9.36 4.79
C GLU A 362 -20.01 9.02 3.29
N ALA A 363 -20.33 9.97 2.41
CA ALA A 363 -20.30 9.78 0.96
C ALA A 363 -18.87 9.59 0.43
N GLU A 364 -17.89 10.30 0.99
CA GLU A 364 -16.46 10.16 0.71
C GLU A 364 -15.97 8.79 1.16
N ALA A 365 -16.26 8.40 2.41
CA ALA A 365 -15.91 7.09 2.95
C ALA A 365 -16.47 5.94 2.09
N THR A 366 -17.74 6.05 1.71
CA THR A 366 -18.42 5.09 0.82
C THR A 366 -17.81 5.07 -0.58
N SER A 367 -17.45 6.23 -1.14
CA SER A 367 -16.81 6.31 -2.46
C SER A 367 -15.43 5.66 -2.48
N LEU A 368 -14.64 5.85 -1.42
CA LEU A 368 -13.35 5.19 -1.22
C LEU A 368 -13.52 3.67 -1.09
N ARG A 369 -14.50 3.22 -0.29
CA ARG A 369 -14.81 1.79 -0.17
C ARG A 369 -15.20 1.17 -1.51
N ILE A 370 -16.02 1.85 -2.33
CA ILE A 370 -16.33 1.41 -3.70
C ILE A 370 -15.06 1.36 -4.55
N HIS A 371 -14.18 2.36 -4.42
CA HIS A 371 -12.95 2.44 -5.19
C HIS A 371 -12.04 1.21 -4.95
N TYR A 372 -11.76 0.88 -3.69
CA TYR A 372 -10.85 -0.23 -3.35
C TYR A 372 -11.51 -1.61 -3.39
N SER A 373 -12.84 -1.69 -3.32
CA SER A 373 -13.57 -2.97 -3.45
C SER A 373 -13.80 -3.40 -4.90
N ASN A 374 -13.55 -2.51 -5.87
CA ASN A 374 -13.75 -2.81 -7.28
C ASN A 374 -12.47 -3.40 -7.92
N PRO A 375 -12.49 -4.65 -8.39
CA PRO A 375 -11.31 -5.30 -8.95
C PRO A 375 -10.78 -4.60 -10.21
N GLU A 376 -11.63 -3.98 -11.03
CA GLU A 376 -11.18 -3.26 -12.22
C GLU A 376 -10.45 -1.96 -11.87
N ARG A 377 -10.85 -1.29 -10.77
CA ARG A 377 -10.11 -0.12 -10.28
C ARG A 377 -8.72 -0.51 -9.83
N PHE A 378 -8.63 -1.60 -9.08
CA PHE A 378 -7.37 -2.20 -8.66
C PHE A 378 -6.46 -2.52 -9.87
N ARG A 379 -7.01 -3.18 -10.90
CA ARG A 379 -6.30 -3.51 -12.14
C ARG A 379 -5.77 -2.26 -12.85
N ARG A 380 -6.57 -1.20 -12.89
CA ARG A 380 -6.17 0.07 -13.49
C ARG A 380 -5.03 0.75 -12.74
N ILE A 381 -5.02 0.71 -11.41
CA ILE A 381 -3.91 1.25 -10.61
C ILE A 381 -2.63 0.49 -10.93
N MET A 382 -2.68 -0.85 -10.96
CA MET A 382 -1.52 -1.68 -11.30
C MET A 382 -1.05 -1.42 -12.74
N ALA A 383 -1.97 -1.34 -13.71
CA ALA A 383 -1.64 -1.07 -15.11
C ALA A 383 -1.01 0.31 -15.33
N GLN A 384 -1.36 1.31 -14.51
CA GLN A 384 -0.72 2.64 -14.59
C GLN A 384 0.77 2.60 -14.28
N MET A 385 1.24 1.65 -13.46
CA MET A 385 2.66 1.48 -13.14
C MET A 385 3.47 0.95 -14.34
N GLU A 386 2.80 0.36 -15.33
CA GLU A 386 3.38 -0.26 -16.53
C GLU A 386 3.16 0.57 -17.81
N ALA A 387 2.26 1.56 -17.76
CA ALA A 387 1.83 2.32 -18.94
C ALA A 387 2.81 3.41 -19.39
N PHE A 388 3.92 3.63 -18.69
CA PHE A 388 4.91 4.63 -19.05
C PHE A 388 6.12 4.01 -19.72
N GLU A 389 6.44 4.48 -20.93
CA GLU A 389 7.60 4.05 -21.68
C GLU A 389 8.84 4.81 -21.21
N CYS A 390 9.79 4.08 -20.61
CA CYS A 390 11.12 4.59 -20.28
C CYS A 390 12.16 3.76 -21.03
N PHE A 391 12.41 4.10 -22.30
CA PHE A 391 13.34 3.36 -23.16
C PHE A 391 14.78 3.27 -22.60
N GLU A 392 15.16 4.12 -21.63
CA GLU A 392 16.47 4.09 -20.95
C GLU A 392 16.63 2.90 -19.98
N ALA A 393 15.53 2.32 -19.48
CA ALA A 393 15.56 1.25 -18.49
C ALA A 393 15.62 -0.14 -19.14
N GLU A 394 16.65 -0.37 -19.97
CA GLU A 394 16.80 -1.58 -20.80
C GLU A 394 16.60 -2.87 -20.00
N HIS A 395 17.10 -2.96 -18.76
CA HIS A 395 17.01 -4.15 -17.89
C HIS A 395 15.58 -4.57 -17.49
N LEU A 396 14.62 -3.66 -17.58
CA LEU A 396 13.22 -3.90 -17.20
C LEU A 396 12.34 -4.33 -18.38
N TYR A 397 12.70 -3.95 -19.59
CA TYR A 397 11.95 -4.32 -20.79
C TYR A 397 12.39 -5.68 -21.33
N LYS A 398 11.46 -6.33 -22.02
CA LYS A 398 11.65 -7.60 -22.71
C LYS A 398 11.37 -7.39 -24.19
N THR A 399 12.05 -8.19 -25.00
CA THR A 399 11.70 -8.31 -26.41
C THR A 399 10.40 -9.11 -26.55
N ARG A 400 9.74 -8.96 -27.70
CA ARG A 400 8.52 -9.72 -27.99
C ARG A 400 8.74 -11.23 -27.90
N GLU A 401 9.87 -11.73 -28.40
CA GLU A 401 10.19 -13.17 -28.39
C GLU A 401 10.36 -13.69 -26.96
N GLU A 402 10.98 -12.91 -26.08
CA GLU A 402 11.09 -13.23 -24.66
C GLU A 402 9.72 -13.21 -23.98
N ASP A 403 8.87 -12.22 -24.27
CA ASP A 403 7.51 -12.18 -23.72
C ASP A 403 6.66 -13.37 -24.17
N ASP A 404 6.71 -13.71 -25.47
CA ASP A 404 6.02 -14.87 -26.04
C ASP A 404 6.52 -16.17 -25.38
N ASN A 405 7.84 -16.34 -25.21
CA ASN A 405 8.42 -17.50 -24.51
C ASN A 405 7.89 -17.64 -23.08
N MET A 406 7.87 -16.54 -22.32
CA MET A 406 7.35 -16.55 -20.95
C MET A 406 5.85 -16.89 -20.94
N ALA A 407 5.06 -16.29 -21.81
CA ALA A 407 3.62 -16.54 -21.90
C ALA A 407 3.32 -18.02 -22.22
N PHE A 408 4.02 -18.60 -23.20
CA PHE A 408 3.87 -20.02 -23.53
C PHE A 408 4.30 -20.95 -22.41
N ALA A 409 5.43 -20.65 -21.74
CA ALA A 409 5.88 -21.45 -20.61
C ALA A 409 4.87 -21.42 -19.46
N LEU A 410 4.34 -20.24 -19.10
CA LEU A 410 3.37 -20.10 -18.02
C LEU A 410 2.04 -20.83 -18.28
N LEU A 411 1.64 -21.01 -19.54
CA LEU A 411 0.46 -21.82 -19.90
C LEU A 411 0.66 -23.32 -19.62
N MET A 412 1.91 -23.79 -19.52
CA MET A 412 2.23 -25.18 -19.16
C MET A 412 1.98 -25.47 -17.68
N LEU A 413 1.89 -24.43 -16.83
CA LEU A 413 1.60 -24.61 -15.42
C LEU A 413 0.14 -25.02 -15.22
N LYS A 414 -0.04 -26.05 -14.39
CA LYS A 414 -1.36 -26.48 -13.96
C LYS A 414 -2.07 -25.32 -13.22
N GLY A 415 -3.26 -24.97 -13.71
CA GLY A 415 -4.09 -23.90 -13.15
C GLY A 415 -3.94 -22.53 -13.82
N ASN A 416 -2.98 -22.36 -14.72
CA ASN A 416 -2.78 -21.09 -15.45
C ASN A 416 -3.49 -21.05 -16.81
N GLY A 417 -4.07 -22.18 -17.27
CA GLY A 417 -4.78 -22.24 -18.55
C GLY A 417 -6.10 -21.45 -18.57
N TYR A 418 -6.78 -21.36 -17.42
CA TYR A 418 -8.06 -20.65 -17.27
C TYR A 418 -8.07 -19.75 -16.04
N ALA A 419 -9.07 -18.85 -15.98
CA ALA A 419 -9.31 -18.01 -14.81
C ALA A 419 -9.44 -18.85 -13.52
N THR A 420 -9.09 -18.23 -12.40
CA THR A 420 -9.20 -18.85 -11.07
C THR A 420 -10.64 -19.30 -10.81
N GLY A 421 -10.83 -20.55 -10.37
CA GLY A 421 -12.15 -21.12 -10.18
C GLY A 421 -12.77 -21.73 -11.45
N TYR A 422 -12.06 -21.80 -12.56
CA TYR A 422 -12.51 -22.43 -13.81
C TYR A 422 -11.59 -23.56 -14.29
N ASN A 423 -10.66 -24.06 -13.46
CA ASN A 423 -9.73 -25.11 -13.84
C ASN A 423 -10.21 -26.49 -13.36
N GLU A 424 -10.84 -27.27 -14.24
CA GLU A 424 -11.32 -28.63 -13.92
C GLU A 424 -10.20 -29.55 -13.42
N VAL A 425 -9.00 -29.42 -14.01
CA VAL A 425 -7.79 -30.19 -13.65
C VAL A 425 -7.34 -29.91 -12.21
N CYS A 426 -7.70 -28.75 -11.66
CA CYS A 426 -7.42 -28.34 -10.28
C CYS A 426 -8.59 -28.63 -9.32
N GLY A 427 -9.67 -29.26 -9.79
CA GLY A 427 -10.84 -29.59 -8.97
C GLY A 427 -11.89 -28.49 -8.90
N ASP A 428 -11.86 -27.50 -9.79
CA ASP A 428 -12.89 -26.47 -9.83
C ASP A 428 -14.18 -26.97 -10.49
N ASN A 429 -15.32 -26.73 -9.83
CA ASN A 429 -16.63 -26.94 -10.44
C ASN A 429 -16.94 -25.81 -11.45
N VAL A 430 -16.99 -26.11 -12.74
CA VAL A 430 -17.20 -25.11 -13.81
C VAL A 430 -18.67 -24.87 -14.14
N LEU A 431 -19.53 -25.87 -13.92
CA LEU A 431 -20.96 -25.80 -14.24
C LEU A 431 -21.69 -24.79 -13.34
N PHE A 432 -22.49 -23.92 -13.96
CA PHE A 432 -23.33 -22.89 -13.33
C PHE A 432 -22.59 -21.75 -12.58
N LYS A 433 -21.28 -21.58 -12.77
CA LYS A 433 -20.57 -20.39 -12.26
C LYS A 433 -20.89 -19.15 -13.10
N SER A 434 -21.83 -18.33 -12.61
CA SER A 434 -22.08 -16.97 -13.12
C SER A 434 -21.26 -15.90 -12.40
N SER A 435 -20.27 -16.28 -11.60
CA SER A 435 -19.40 -15.33 -10.89
C SER A 435 -18.60 -14.53 -11.91
N LYS A 436 -18.61 -13.20 -11.77
CA LYS A 436 -17.76 -12.30 -12.55
C LYS A 436 -16.33 -12.82 -12.51
N ILE A 437 -15.81 -13.13 -13.69
CA ILE A 437 -14.48 -13.66 -13.96
C ILE A 437 -13.45 -12.84 -13.16
N GLU A 438 -12.73 -13.45 -12.22
CA GLU A 438 -11.40 -12.98 -11.83
C GLU A 438 -10.52 -13.18 -13.08
N SER A 439 -10.43 -12.15 -13.92
CA SER A 439 -9.90 -12.23 -15.29
C SER A 439 -8.56 -12.98 -15.38
N MET A 440 -8.41 -13.75 -16.48
CA MET A 440 -7.30 -14.62 -16.89
C MET A 440 -5.88 -14.03 -16.88
N PHE A 441 -5.72 -12.73 -16.61
CA PHE A 441 -4.42 -12.05 -16.54
C PHE A 441 -4.39 -11.03 -15.40
N SER A 442 -5.08 -11.33 -14.30
CA SER A 442 -4.99 -10.46 -13.14
C SER A 442 -3.76 -10.83 -12.33
N TRP A 443 -2.87 -9.86 -12.13
CA TRP A 443 -1.97 -9.80 -10.98
C TRP A 443 -2.71 -10.04 -9.63
N GLN A 444 -4.05 -10.08 -9.62
CA GLN A 444 -4.91 -10.49 -8.51
C GLN A 444 -5.00 -12.01 -8.31
N GLN A 445 -4.60 -12.84 -9.29
CA GLN A 445 -4.60 -14.30 -9.14
C GLN A 445 -3.62 -14.81 -8.07
N LEU A 446 -2.69 -13.97 -7.62
CA LEU A 446 -1.62 -14.33 -6.69
C LEU A 446 -2.02 -14.27 -5.20
N TRP A 447 -3.19 -13.71 -4.83
CA TRP A 447 -3.44 -13.41 -3.41
C TRP A 447 -4.90 -13.54 -2.96
N SER A 448 -5.24 -14.70 -2.40
CA SER A 448 -6.01 -14.69 -1.15
C SER A 448 -5.00 -14.69 -0.01
N ILE A 449 -5.14 -13.76 0.94
CA ILE A 449 -4.45 -13.79 2.25
C ILE A 449 -4.32 -15.27 2.65
N LYS A 450 -3.09 -15.79 2.79
CA LYS A 450 -2.87 -17.12 3.38
C LYS A 450 -3.70 -17.11 4.66
N LYS A 451 -4.79 -17.88 4.69
CA LYS A 451 -5.48 -18.14 5.95
C LYS A 451 -4.39 -18.70 6.85
N SER A 452 -3.94 -17.92 7.83
CA SER A 452 -3.25 -18.52 8.94
C SER A 452 -4.25 -19.51 9.54
N ASP A 453 -3.78 -20.69 9.95
CA ASP A 453 -4.65 -21.74 10.52
C ASP A 453 -5.42 -21.27 11.78
N ASN A 454 -5.20 -20.04 12.25
CA ASN A 454 -5.92 -19.39 13.34
C ASN A 454 -7.31 -18.83 12.95
N ASP A 455 -7.67 -18.75 11.67
CA ASP A 455 -8.95 -18.20 11.22
C ASP A 455 -10.16 -19.15 11.34
N LYS A 456 -10.04 -20.24 12.11
CA LYS A 456 -11.17 -21.15 12.42
C LYS A 456 -12.14 -20.58 13.47
N ARG A 457 -11.98 -19.33 13.91
CA ARG A 457 -12.82 -18.75 14.99
C ARG A 457 -13.99 -17.87 14.56
N TYR A 458 -14.20 -17.62 13.27
CA TYR A 458 -15.31 -16.77 12.84
C TYR A 458 -16.07 -17.39 11.66
N VAL A 459 -17.03 -18.25 12.00
CA VAL A 459 -18.24 -18.59 11.22
C VAL A 459 -19.43 -18.37 12.13
#